data_AF-A0A3R6Y1L9-F1
#
_entry.id   AF-A0A3R6Y1L9-F1
#
_cell.length_a   1.000
_cell.length_b   1.000
_cell.length_c   1.000
_cell.angle_alpha   90.00
_cell.angle_beta   90.00
_cell.angle_gamma   90.00
#
_symmetry.space_group_name_H-M   'P 1'
#
loop_
_entity.id
_entity.type
_entity.pdbx_description
1 polymer ?
#
loop_
_entity_poly.entity_id
_entity_poly.type
_entity_poly.pdbx_seq_one_letter_code
_entity_poly.pdbx_strand_id
1 'polypeptide(L)'
;MTTRVNTYENGKVVHIGSTGDAVGSAVAKLVAELSHDAIAKSGRFTVALSGGSLPKVHGRRIIGSTFHHPPIRFSKRACHVLLNESALWVASISDSPKPPPKRITLTYPVVNNAAAVAFVATGESKAPLMRHMLGVEVQTPPLPAARVLPTAGQVHWFIDEAAAAKL
;
A
#
# COMPACT_ATOMS: atom_id res chain seq x y z
N MET A 1 -8.36 20.95 -4.52
CA MET A 1 -7.74 19.70 -4.98
C MET A 1 -8.78 18.60 -4.86
N THR A 2 -9.36 18.18 -5.98
CA THR A 2 -10.50 17.26 -6.00
C THR A 2 -9.98 15.83 -6.16
N THR A 3 -10.27 14.98 -5.18
CA THR A 3 -10.00 13.54 -5.25
C THR A 3 -11.32 12.82 -5.44
N ARG A 4 -11.43 12.01 -6.50
CA ARG A 4 -12.62 11.16 -6.72
C ARG A 4 -12.48 9.90 -5.88
N VAL A 5 -13.55 9.46 -5.23
CA VAL A 5 -13.55 8.27 -4.39
C VAL A 5 -14.54 7.26 -4.93
N ASN A 6 -14.06 6.07 -5.28
CA ASN A 6 -14.87 4.95 -5.77
C ASN A 6 -14.74 3.78 -4.79
N THR A 7 -15.83 3.07 -4.52
CA THR A 7 -15.82 1.83 -3.74
C THR A 7 -16.16 0.67 -4.66
N TYR A 8 -15.33 -0.37 -4.65
CA TYR A 8 -15.51 -1.57 -5.46
C TYR A 8 -16.25 -2.66 -4.66
N GLU A 9 -16.86 -3.63 -5.35
CA GLU A 9 -17.69 -4.68 -4.74
C GLU A 9 -16.95 -5.51 -3.67
N ASN A 10 -15.63 -5.65 -3.81
CA ASN A 10 -14.78 -6.33 -2.82
C ASN A 10 -14.40 -5.45 -1.62
N GLY A 11 -15.12 -4.34 -1.42
CA GLY A 11 -14.93 -3.37 -0.36
C GLY A 11 -13.77 -2.41 -0.59
N LYS A 12 -12.88 -2.60 -1.57
CA LYS A 12 -11.71 -1.72 -1.76
C LYS A 12 -12.13 -0.30 -2.13
N VAL A 13 -11.56 0.69 -1.44
CA VAL A 13 -11.81 2.12 -1.68
C VAL A 13 -10.67 2.69 -2.52
N VAL A 14 -10.99 3.41 -3.59
CA VAL A 14 -10.02 3.97 -4.55
C VAL A 14 -10.17 5.48 -4.58
N HIS A 15 -9.09 6.17 -4.25
CA HIS A 15 -8.93 7.62 -4.27
C HIS A 15 -8.11 8.03 -5.48
N ILE A 16 -8.71 8.73 -6.43
CA ILE A 16 -8.07 9.18 -7.68
C ILE A 16 -7.78 10.68 -7.57
N GLY A 17 -6.50 11.03 -7.48
CA GLY A 17 -6.03 12.42 -7.48
C GLY A 17 -5.61 12.89 -8.86
N SER A 18 -5.78 14.18 -9.16
CA SER A 18 -5.33 14.76 -10.44
C SER A 18 -3.81 14.82 -10.59
N THR A 19 -3.07 14.84 -9.47
CA THR A 19 -1.59 14.88 -9.46
C THR A 19 -1.02 14.01 -8.33
N GLY A 20 0.28 13.69 -8.41
CA GLY A 20 0.98 12.99 -7.32
C GLY A 20 0.90 13.70 -5.97
N ASP A 21 0.81 15.04 -5.95
CA ASP A 21 0.66 15.82 -4.72
C ASP A 21 -0.75 15.76 -4.15
N ALA A 22 -1.77 15.71 -5.01
CA ALA A 22 -3.15 15.47 -4.58
C ALA A 22 -3.28 14.08 -3.94
N VAL A 23 -2.64 13.07 -4.55
CA VAL A 23 -2.54 11.70 -4.00
C VAL A 23 -1.85 11.73 -2.64
N GLY A 24 -0.69 12.39 -2.53
CA GLY A 24 0.03 12.51 -1.25
C GLY A 24 -0.77 13.21 -0.16
N SER A 25 -1.52 14.26 -0.52
CA SER A 25 -2.39 15.00 0.40
C SER A 25 -3.56 14.15 0.88
N ALA A 26 -4.15 13.33 0.00
CA ALA A 26 -5.23 12.41 0.35
C ALA A 26 -4.77 11.30 1.31
N VAL A 27 -3.56 10.76 1.09
CA VAL A 27 -2.94 9.79 2.02
C VAL A 27 -2.71 10.43 3.38
N ALA A 28 -2.14 11.63 3.42
CA ALA A 28 -1.90 12.35 4.68
C ALA A 28 -3.19 12.62 5.46
N LYS A 29 -4.27 12.98 4.75
CA LYS A 29 -5.60 13.17 5.33
C LYS A 29 -6.12 11.87 5.96
N LEU A 30 -6.06 10.75 5.25
CA LEU A 30 -6.49 9.44 5.80
C LEU A 30 -5.69 9.08 7.07
N VAL A 31 -4.36 9.26 7.04
CA VAL A 31 -3.51 8.94 8.20
C VAL A 31 -3.87 9.83 9.40
N ALA A 32 -4.09 11.13 9.17
CA ALA A 32 -4.51 12.06 10.23
C ALA A 32 -5.85 11.63 10.86
N GLU A 33 -6.85 11.33 10.04
CA GLU A 33 -8.18 10.86 10.49
C GLU A 33 -8.06 9.57 11.30
N LEU A 34 -7.42 8.53 10.74
CA LEU A 34 -7.23 7.26 11.42
C LEU A 34 -6.42 7.41 12.72
N SER A 35 -5.42 8.30 12.75
CA SER A 35 -4.64 8.56 13.96
C SER A 35 -5.48 9.19 15.06
N HIS A 36 -6.32 10.16 14.71
CA HIS A 36 -7.21 10.83 15.66
C HIS A 36 -8.18 9.83 16.27
N ASP A 37 -8.84 9.03 15.43
CA ASP A 37 -9.81 8.02 15.87
C ASP A 37 -9.17 6.93 16.73
N ALA A 38 -7.99 6.43 16.35
CA ALA A 38 -7.29 5.41 17.11
C ALA A 38 -6.82 5.92 18.48
N ILE A 39 -6.29 7.15 18.54
CA ILE A 39 -5.88 7.80 19.80
C ILE A 39 -7.09 8.06 20.69
N ALA A 40 -8.18 8.57 20.14
CA ALA A 40 -9.42 8.81 20.89
C ALA A 40 -10.00 7.51 21.48
N LYS A 41 -9.98 6.41 20.70
CA LYS A 41 -10.57 5.13 21.11
C LYS A 41 -9.68 4.31 22.05
N SER A 42 -8.36 4.34 21.83
CA SER A 42 -7.43 3.38 22.44
C SER A 42 -6.17 4.00 23.05
N GLY A 43 -6.03 5.32 23.00
CA GLY A 43 -4.85 6.03 23.48
C GLY A 43 -3.59 5.82 22.64
N ARG A 44 -3.67 5.07 21.53
CA ARG A 44 -2.54 4.71 20.69
C ARG A 44 -2.92 4.63 19.22
N PHE A 45 -2.01 5.11 18.37
CA PHE A 45 -2.02 4.86 16.93
C PHE A 45 -0.75 4.09 16.54
N THR A 46 -0.91 3.02 15.76
CA THR A 46 0.23 2.23 15.25
C THR A 46 0.21 2.26 13.74
N VAL A 47 1.33 2.63 13.14
CA VAL A 47 1.50 2.69 11.68
C VAL A 47 2.75 1.91 11.27
N ALA A 48 2.61 1.11 10.22
CA ALA A 48 3.74 0.46 9.55
C ALA A 48 3.95 1.13 8.19
N LEU A 49 5.19 1.49 7.89
CA LEU A 49 5.53 2.23 6.68
C LEU A 49 6.29 1.33 5.71
N SER A 50 5.79 1.25 4.47
CA SER A 50 6.55 0.65 3.38
C SER A 50 7.58 1.64 2.85
N GLY A 51 8.78 1.17 2.56
CA GLY A 51 9.75 1.93 1.78
C GLY A 51 9.34 2.03 0.30
N GLY A 52 9.84 3.07 -0.36
CA GLY A 52 9.52 3.42 -1.74
C GLY A 52 10.01 4.82 -2.09
N SER A 53 9.80 5.27 -3.32
CA SER A 53 10.06 6.65 -3.72
C SER A 53 9.00 7.62 -3.17
N LEU A 54 7.78 7.15 -2.89
CA LEU A 54 6.68 7.96 -2.36
C LEU A 54 6.95 8.54 -0.97
N PRO A 55 7.48 7.78 0.02
CA PRO A 55 7.98 8.37 1.25
C PRO A 55 9.14 9.38 1.04
N LYS A 56 9.89 9.29 -0.06
CA LYS A 56 10.96 10.26 -0.36
C LYS A 56 10.44 11.57 -0.97
N VAL A 57 9.32 11.52 -1.68
CA VAL A 57 8.70 12.69 -2.34
C VAL A 57 7.66 13.36 -1.43
N HIS A 58 6.92 12.59 -0.62
CA HIS A 58 5.82 13.08 0.21
C HIS A 58 5.99 12.84 1.71
N GLY A 59 7.04 12.12 2.15
CA GLY A 59 7.28 11.82 3.57
C GLY A 59 7.45 13.05 4.45
N ARG A 60 7.85 14.19 3.86
CA ARG A 60 7.97 15.48 4.54
C ARG A 60 6.65 15.97 5.16
N ARG A 61 5.51 15.46 4.71
CA ARG A 61 4.16 15.91 5.14
C ARG A 61 3.44 14.94 6.07
N ILE A 62 3.90 13.68 6.15
CA ILE A 62 3.31 12.64 7.03
C ILE A 62 4.19 12.44 8.28
N ILE A 63 5.50 12.69 8.18
CA ILE A 63 6.46 12.44 9.26
C ILE A 63 7.44 13.61 9.24
N GLY A 64 7.38 14.48 10.24
CA GLY A 64 8.21 15.68 10.36
C GLY A 64 9.72 15.44 10.57
N SER A 65 10.27 14.28 10.17
CA SER A 65 11.69 13.97 10.33
C SER A 65 12.23 13.11 9.17
N THR A 66 13.33 13.60 8.60
CA THR A 66 14.11 12.93 7.57
C THR A 66 14.88 11.77 8.20
N PHE A 67 14.42 10.53 8.02
CA PHE A 67 15.25 9.37 8.34
C PHE A 67 16.13 8.98 7.14
N HIS A 68 17.44 9.08 7.32
CA HIS A 68 18.45 8.54 6.41
C HIS A 68 18.64 7.05 6.67
N HIS A 69 17.89 6.19 5.97
CA HIS A 69 18.22 4.76 5.80
C HIS A 69 17.61 4.19 4.50
N PRO A 70 18.17 3.10 3.94
CA PRO A 70 17.75 2.58 2.64
C PRO A 70 16.37 1.90 2.73
N PRO A 71 15.49 2.07 1.72
CA PRO A 71 14.09 1.68 1.83
C PRO A 71 13.85 0.16 1.68
N ILE A 72 13.03 -0.41 2.57
CA ILE A 72 12.41 -1.74 2.42
C ILE A 72 11.29 -1.63 1.39
N ARG A 73 11.41 -2.26 0.22
CA ARG A 73 10.51 -2.07 -0.93
C ARG A 73 9.91 -3.41 -1.35
N PHE A 74 8.60 -3.47 -1.57
CA PHE A 74 7.92 -4.68 -2.04
C PHE A 74 8.53 -5.19 -3.36
N SER A 75 8.83 -6.49 -3.37
CA SER A 75 9.38 -7.23 -4.52
C SER A 75 8.30 -7.43 -5.59
N LYS A 76 8.70 -7.25 -6.86
CA LYS A 76 7.84 -7.35 -8.05
C LYS A 76 7.67 -8.79 -8.60
N ARG A 77 7.93 -9.84 -7.81
CA ARG A 77 7.65 -11.22 -8.23
C ARG A 77 6.33 -11.73 -7.65
N ALA A 78 5.48 -12.26 -8.52
CA ALA A 78 4.22 -12.92 -8.18
C ALA A 78 4.37 -14.38 -7.69
N CYS A 79 5.60 -14.92 -7.65
CA CYS A 79 5.89 -16.32 -7.31
C CYS A 79 7.09 -16.46 -6.37
N HIS A 80 7.07 -15.78 -5.22
CA HIS A 80 8.04 -16.04 -4.16
C HIS A 80 7.42 -16.95 -3.10
N VAL A 81 8.17 -17.92 -2.56
CA VAL A 81 7.67 -18.88 -1.54
C VAL A 81 6.99 -18.18 -0.36
N LEU A 82 7.52 -17.02 0.03
CA LEU A 82 6.97 -16.19 1.11
C LEU A 82 5.58 -15.61 0.83
N LEU A 83 5.08 -15.62 -0.41
CA LEU A 83 3.69 -15.27 -0.67
C LEU A 83 2.73 -16.32 -0.10
N ASN A 84 3.22 -17.54 0.17
CA ASN A 84 2.45 -18.60 0.80
C ASN A 84 2.73 -18.74 2.30
N GLU A 85 3.56 -17.85 2.88
CA GLU A 85 3.80 -17.82 4.33
C GLU A 85 2.53 -17.37 5.07
N SER A 86 2.09 -18.20 6.01
CA SER A 86 0.83 -18.01 6.73
C SER A 86 0.96 -18.08 8.26
N ALA A 87 2.14 -18.41 8.80
CA ALA A 87 2.38 -18.58 10.23
C ALA A 87 3.27 -17.47 10.79
N LEU A 88 4.40 -17.18 10.13
CA LEU A 88 5.35 -16.18 10.60
C LEU A 88 4.78 -14.78 10.39
N TRP A 89 5.03 -13.86 11.34
CA TRP A 89 4.70 -12.44 11.19
C TRP A 89 5.75 -11.66 10.38
N VAL A 90 7.00 -12.11 10.48
CA VAL A 90 8.17 -11.51 9.85
C VAL A 90 8.97 -12.62 9.19
N ALA A 91 9.40 -12.39 7.96
CA ALA A 91 10.23 -13.34 7.22
C ALA A 91 11.43 -12.66 6.56
N SER A 92 12.54 -13.38 6.44
CA SER A 92 13.71 -12.96 5.68
C SER A 92 13.57 -13.37 4.21
N ILE A 93 13.89 -12.46 3.31
CA ILE A 93 14.06 -12.70 1.87
C ILE A 93 15.56 -12.66 1.59
N SER A 94 16.11 -13.67 0.92
CA SER A 94 17.56 -13.72 0.61
C SER A 94 17.88 -13.44 -0.86
N ASP A 95 16.87 -13.54 -1.73
CA ASP A 95 16.96 -13.60 -3.19
C ASP A 95 16.00 -12.61 -3.86
N SER A 96 15.77 -11.44 -3.25
CA SER A 96 14.96 -10.39 -3.86
C SER A 96 15.54 -10.01 -5.24
N PRO A 97 14.73 -10.09 -6.33
CA PRO A 97 15.20 -9.82 -7.69
C PRO A 97 15.62 -8.35 -7.89
N LYS A 98 15.20 -7.47 -6.97
CA LYS A 98 15.61 -6.06 -6.95
C LYS A 98 16.59 -5.81 -5.80
N PRO A 99 17.74 -5.17 -6.04
CA PRO A 99 18.70 -4.82 -5.00
C PRO A 99 18.12 -3.94 -3.86
N PRO A 100 18.58 -4.10 -2.60
CA PRO A 100 19.42 -5.19 -2.12
C PRO A 100 18.65 -6.54 -2.11
N PRO A 101 19.34 -7.68 -2.34
CA PRO A 101 18.70 -9.00 -2.44
C PRO A 101 18.20 -9.50 -1.08
N LYS A 102 18.90 -9.17 0.00
CA LYS A 102 18.51 -9.54 1.36
C LYS A 102 17.56 -8.49 1.95
N ARG A 103 16.40 -8.91 2.43
CA ARG A 103 15.35 -8.05 3.03
C ARG A 103 14.70 -8.75 4.22
N ILE A 104 14.11 -7.96 5.09
CA ILE A 104 13.13 -8.43 6.09
C ILE A 104 11.77 -7.87 5.66
N THR A 105 10.72 -8.69 5.75
CA THR A 105 9.37 -8.29 5.30
C THR A 105 8.30 -8.75 6.30
N LEU A 106 7.24 -7.95 6.42
CA LEU A 106 6.00 -8.38 7.05
C LEU A 106 5.24 -9.29 6.09
N THR A 107 4.67 -10.35 6.62
CA THR A 107 3.90 -11.36 5.88
C THR A 107 2.40 -11.02 5.88
N TYR A 108 1.60 -11.79 5.13
CA TYR A 108 0.16 -11.58 5.05
C TYR A 108 -0.58 -11.66 6.40
N PRO A 109 -0.23 -12.56 7.34
CA PRO A 109 -0.83 -12.55 8.68
C PRO A 109 -0.81 -11.18 9.37
N VAL A 110 0.27 -10.40 9.20
CA VAL A 110 0.35 -9.05 9.78
C VAL A 110 -0.44 -8.05 8.94
N VAL A 111 -0.25 -8.07 7.62
CA VAL A 111 -0.88 -7.08 6.72
C VAL A 111 -2.41 -7.21 6.72
N ASN A 112 -2.94 -8.44 6.73
CA ASN A 112 -4.38 -8.69 6.72
C ASN A 112 -5.03 -8.59 8.12
N ASN A 113 -4.23 -8.38 9.18
CA ASN A 113 -4.74 -8.04 10.51
C ASN A 113 -4.80 -6.51 10.75
N ALA A 114 -4.36 -5.69 9.79
CA ALA A 114 -4.38 -4.24 9.92
C ALA A 114 -5.82 -3.69 9.81
N ALA A 115 -6.15 -2.69 10.64
CA ALA A 115 -7.43 -1.97 10.56
C ALA A 115 -7.59 -1.19 9.25
N ALA A 116 -6.48 -0.73 8.67
CA ALA A 116 -6.45 -0.11 7.36
C ALA A 116 -5.13 -0.44 6.64
N VAL A 117 -5.22 -0.70 5.33
CA VAL A 117 -4.06 -0.85 4.45
C VAL A 117 -4.15 0.16 3.31
N ALA A 118 -3.16 1.03 3.19
CA ALA A 118 -3.08 2.02 2.13
C ALA A 118 -2.02 1.65 1.09
N PHE A 119 -2.43 1.47 -0.16
CA PHE A 119 -1.55 1.38 -1.32
C PHE A 119 -1.50 2.71 -2.03
N VAL A 120 -0.31 3.10 -2.50
CA VAL A 120 -0.11 4.30 -3.30
C VAL A 120 0.58 3.92 -4.61
N ALA A 121 -0.04 4.24 -5.74
CA ALA A 121 0.45 3.89 -7.06
C ALA A 121 0.19 5.03 -8.05
N THR A 122 1.25 5.73 -8.42
CA THR A 122 1.20 6.85 -9.38
C THR A 122 1.92 6.50 -10.68
N GLY A 123 1.47 7.12 -11.77
CA GLY A 123 2.04 7.04 -13.10
C GLY A 123 1.47 5.90 -13.96
N GLU A 124 1.48 6.15 -15.27
CA GLU A 124 0.90 5.28 -16.31
C GLU A 124 1.42 3.84 -16.29
N SER A 125 2.68 3.63 -15.87
CA SER A 125 3.29 2.29 -15.76
C SER A 125 2.51 1.32 -14.85
N LYS A 126 1.56 1.81 -14.07
CA LYS A 126 0.69 1.03 -13.18
C LYS A 126 -0.67 0.71 -13.76
N ALA A 127 -1.16 1.51 -14.72
CA ALA A 127 -2.50 1.40 -15.26
C ALA A 127 -2.86 -0.01 -15.76
N PRO A 128 -1.98 -0.74 -16.49
CA PRO A 128 -2.32 -2.09 -16.95
C PRO A 128 -2.57 -3.11 -15.82
N LEU A 129 -2.07 -2.85 -14.62
CA LEU A 129 -2.18 -3.76 -13.48
C LEU A 129 -3.32 -3.39 -12.52
N MET A 130 -3.91 -2.20 -12.67
CA MET A 130 -4.84 -1.67 -11.68
C MET A 130 -6.12 -2.50 -11.58
N ARG A 131 -6.71 -2.90 -12.71
CA ARG A 131 -7.90 -3.77 -12.74
C ARG A 131 -7.67 -5.07 -11.97
N HIS A 132 -6.49 -5.68 -12.12
CA HIS A 132 -6.14 -6.88 -11.37
C HIS A 132 -5.88 -6.60 -9.88
N MET A 133 -5.16 -5.53 -9.54
CA MET A 133 -4.92 -5.13 -8.14
C MET A 133 -6.22 -4.83 -7.37
N LEU A 134 -7.20 -4.25 -8.06
CA LEU A 134 -8.53 -3.97 -7.53
C LEU A 134 -9.47 -5.17 -7.56
N GLY A 135 -9.04 -6.33 -8.09
CA GLY A 135 -9.87 -7.53 -8.15
C GLY A 135 -11.02 -7.45 -9.17
N VAL A 136 -10.98 -6.47 -10.08
CA VAL A 136 -11.89 -6.40 -11.24
C VAL A 136 -11.57 -7.52 -12.23
N GLU A 137 -10.29 -7.91 -12.31
CA GLU A 137 -9.81 -9.02 -13.12
C GLU A 137 -8.92 -9.95 -12.30
N VAL A 138 -8.95 -11.25 -12.62
CA VAL A 138 -8.11 -12.26 -11.97
C VAL A 138 -6.98 -12.64 -12.91
N GLN A 139 -5.74 -12.60 -12.41
CA GLN A 139 -4.55 -13.11 -13.09
C GLN A 139 -3.95 -14.26 -12.30
N THR A 140 -3.32 -15.20 -13.02
CA THR A 140 -2.60 -16.34 -12.45
C THR A 140 -1.14 -16.29 -12.92
N PRO A 141 -0.15 -16.23 -12.04
CA PRO A 141 -0.24 -16.10 -10.57
C PRO A 141 -0.79 -14.71 -10.15
N PRO A 142 -1.50 -14.62 -9.01
CA PRO A 142 -2.00 -13.33 -8.52
C PRO A 142 -0.85 -12.42 -8.08
N LEU A 143 -1.01 -11.11 -8.31
CA LEU A 143 -0.06 -10.13 -7.79
C LEU A 143 -0.08 -10.08 -6.26
N PRO A 144 1.08 -9.84 -5.60
CA PRO A 144 1.14 -9.78 -4.14
C PRO A 144 0.16 -8.79 -3.49
N ALA A 145 -0.05 -7.63 -4.12
CA ALA A 145 -0.98 -6.61 -3.63
C ALA A 145 -2.47 -7.02 -3.78
N ALA A 146 -2.79 -7.90 -4.73
CA ALA A 146 -4.16 -8.40 -4.91
C ALA A 146 -4.58 -9.36 -3.78
N ARG A 147 -3.60 -10.02 -3.13
CA ARG A 147 -3.79 -10.94 -1.98
C ARG A 147 -3.96 -10.23 -0.63
N VAL A 148 -3.88 -8.90 -0.59
CA VAL A 148 -4.13 -8.14 0.63
C VAL A 148 -5.63 -7.93 0.79
N LEU A 149 -6.18 -8.63 1.77
CA LEU A 149 -7.61 -8.72 2.09
C LEU A 149 -7.74 -8.77 3.62
N PRO A 150 -7.72 -7.61 4.30
CA PRO A 150 -7.87 -7.56 5.74
C PRO A 150 -9.22 -8.13 6.20
N THR A 151 -9.23 -8.89 7.30
CA THR A 151 -10.46 -9.57 7.77
C THR A 151 -11.47 -8.62 8.40
N ALA A 152 -11.00 -7.58 9.10
CA ALA A 152 -11.83 -6.59 9.79
C ALA A 152 -11.41 -5.14 9.46
N GLY A 153 -10.61 -4.98 8.40
CA GLY A 153 -10.02 -3.70 8.03
C GLY A 153 -10.32 -3.30 6.60
N GLN A 154 -9.95 -2.06 6.26
CA GLN A 154 -10.26 -1.45 4.98
C GLN A 154 -9.01 -1.34 4.11
N VAL A 155 -9.10 -1.72 2.83
CA VAL A 155 -8.04 -1.43 1.84
C VAL A 155 -8.37 -0.14 1.10
N HIS A 156 -7.40 0.76 1.07
CA HIS A 156 -7.44 2.02 0.32
C HIS A 156 -6.36 2.03 -0.77
N TRP A 157 -6.72 2.39 -1.99
CA TRP A 157 -5.80 2.66 -3.08
C TRP A 157 -5.80 4.15 -3.37
N PHE A 158 -4.63 4.76 -3.37
CA PHE A 158 -4.42 6.15 -3.74
C PHE A 158 -3.64 6.20 -5.05
N ILE A 159 -4.30 6.63 -6.11
CA ILE A 159 -3.75 6.60 -7.48
C ILE A 159 -3.92 7.95 -8.16
N ASP A 160 -3.09 8.24 -9.15
CA ASP A 160 -3.29 9.40 -10.02
C ASP A 160 -4.11 9.03 -11.27
N GLU A 161 -4.57 10.04 -12.01
CA GLU A 161 -5.31 9.84 -13.26
C GLU A 161 -4.54 8.97 -14.27
N ALA A 162 -3.22 9.13 -14.33
CA ALA A 162 -2.37 8.32 -15.21
C ALA A 162 -2.41 6.82 -14.84
N ALA A 163 -2.35 6.48 -13.54
CA ALA A 163 -2.52 5.10 -13.08
C ALA A 163 -3.97 4.61 -13.22
N ALA A 164 -4.96 5.50 -13.20
CA ALA A 164 -6.37 5.18 -13.38
C ALA A 164 -6.79 5.07 -14.86
N ALA A 165 -5.91 5.35 -15.83
CA ALA A 165 -6.26 5.47 -17.25
C ALA A 165 -6.89 4.22 -17.89
N LYS A 166 -6.80 3.06 -17.24
CA LYS A 166 -7.35 1.78 -17.69
C LYS A 166 -8.38 1.20 -16.71
N LEU A 167 -8.91 2.00 -15.78
CA LEU A 167 -9.90 1.54 -14.79
C LEU A 167 -11.32 1.63 -15.33
#